data_AF-A0A6L2PRB1-F1
#
_entry.id   AF-A0A6L2PRB1-F1
#
_cell.length_a   1.000
_cell.length_b   1.000
_cell.length_c   1.000
_cell.angle_alpha   90.00
_cell.angle_beta   90.00
_cell.angle_gamma   90.00
#
_symmetry.space_group_name_H-M   'P 1'
#
loop_
_entity.id
_entity.type
_entity.pdbx_description
1 polymer ?
#
loop_
_entity_poly.entity_id
_entity_poly.type
_entity_poly.pdbx_seq_one_letter_code
_entity_poly.pdbx_strand_id
1 'polypeptide(L)'
;QLNGLLGLLQNTYTKARVCRRDVCYRGEPDLERLMAESRDPAELLWGWQEWRRAVGPPSRLLYPAAVALMNQGAQNNGYSDIGACWREELETPGLERVVDDIYHQVEPLYVLLHAVVRFRLVQLYGQETVPPTGPIPAHLLGNMWAQNWEALLDLLVPGLKTTNVTAALRARNYSTFDMVHHAEDFYTSLGLEPMTRSFWKHSQIERPDGNNGTCHGTAANMYQPGDYRLHQNITCTTTVCLDTTHPHAPSIRHYQVKDCNATLVTSIKLQLDLVTF
;
A
#
# COMPACT_ATOMS: atom_id res chain seq x y z
N GLN A 1 -16.20 9.06 20.35
CA GLN A 1 -15.28 10.15 19.92
C GLN A 1 -14.17 9.63 19.01
N LEU A 2 -13.36 8.65 19.44
CA LEU A 2 -12.25 8.08 18.63
C LEU A 2 -12.68 7.65 17.22
N ASN A 3 -13.74 6.85 17.09
CA ASN A 3 -14.26 6.42 15.77
C ASN A 3 -14.60 7.59 14.84
N GLY A 4 -15.05 8.72 15.39
CA GLY A 4 -15.32 9.93 14.62
C GLY A 4 -14.03 10.56 14.08
N LEU A 5 -12.96 10.62 14.88
CA LEU A 5 -11.66 11.13 14.45
C LEU A 5 -11.02 10.23 13.39
N LEU A 6 -11.05 8.90 13.59
CA LEU A 6 -10.54 7.93 12.62
C LEU A 6 -11.31 8.00 11.30
N GLY A 7 -12.65 8.11 11.37
CA GLY A 7 -13.48 8.32 10.18
C GLY A 7 -13.16 9.62 9.45
N LEU A 8 -12.86 10.72 10.18
CA LEU A 8 -12.44 11.98 9.56
C LEU A 8 -11.07 11.86 8.89
N LEU A 9 -10.07 11.27 9.55
CA LEU A 9 -8.75 11.01 8.99
C LEU A 9 -8.84 10.18 7.69
N GLN A 10 -9.62 9.10 7.72
CA GLN A 10 -9.84 8.25 6.55
C GLN A 10 -10.54 9.01 5.42
N ASN A 11 -11.55 9.84 5.73
CA ASN A 11 -12.22 10.67 4.73
C ASN A 11 -11.28 11.73 4.13
N THR A 12 -10.46 12.38 4.95
CA THR A 12 -9.45 13.35 4.49
C THR A 12 -8.51 12.70 3.48
N TYR A 13 -8.03 11.50 3.75
CA TYR A 13 -7.15 10.78 2.84
C TYR A 13 -7.87 10.33 1.56
N THR A 14 -8.98 9.60 1.71
CA THR A 14 -9.66 8.94 0.57
C THR A 14 -10.38 9.90 -0.37
N LYS A 15 -10.83 11.06 0.13
CA LYS A 15 -11.56 12.06 -0.67
C LYS A 15 -10.68 13.24 -1.10
N ALA A 16 -9.41 13.29 -0.70
CA ALA A 16 -8.51 14.35 -1.10
C ALA A 16 -8.34 14.39 -2.63
N ARG A 17 -8.30 15.62 -3.14
CA ARG A 17 -8.04 15.91 -4.56
C ARG A 17 -7.09 17.08 -4.65
N VAL A 18 -6.16 17.00 -5.59
CA VAL A 18 -5.23 18.10 -5.93
C VAL A 18 -5.51 18.52 -7.35
N CYS A 19 -5.59 19.82 -7.61
CA CYS A 19 -5.95 20.33 -8.94
C CYS A 19 -4.80 21.14 -9.54
N ARG A 20 -4.54 20.91 -10.83
CA ARG A 20 -3.61 21.70 -11.65
C ARG A 20 -4.37 22.21 -12.86
N ARG A 21 -4.61 23.52 -12.92
CA ARG A 21 -5.52 24.14 -13.90
C ARG A 21 -6.91 23.48 -13.78
N ASP A 22 -7.49 23.01 -14.88
CA ASP A 22 -8.83 22.41 -14.92
C ASP A 22 -8.86 20.90 -14.63
N VAL A 23 -7.70 20.29 -14.31
CA VAL A 23 -7.59 18.84 -14.06
C VAL A 23 -7.35 18.58 -12.58
N CYS A 24 -8.19 17.75 -11.97
CA CYS A 24 -8.07 17.34 -10.57
C CYS A 24 -7.74 15.85 -10.43
N TYR A 25 -6.67 15.57 -9.70
CA TYR A 25 -6.10 14.25 -9.44
C TYR A 25 -6.52 13.78 -8.05
N ARG A 26 -6.93 12.53 -7.92
CA ARG A 26 -7.04 11.83 -6.63
C ARG A 26 -5.69 11.20 -6.27
N GLY A 27 -5.47 10.85 -5.00
CA GLY A 27 -4.29 10.08 -4.60
C GLY A 27 -4.17 8.78 -5.42
N GLU A 28 -5.13 7.89 -5.24
CA GLU A 28 -5.26 6.65 -5.99
C GLU A 28 -6.43 6.73 -7.01
N PRO A 29 -6.23 6.36 -8.29
CA PRO A 29 -4.97 5.93 -8.92
C PRO A 29 -4.19 7.10 -9.58
N ASP A 30 -4.71 8.32 -9.57
CA ASP A 30 -4.27 9.38 -10.49
C ASP A 30 -2.85 9.88 -10.16
N LEU A 31 -2.58 10.23 -8.90
CA LEU A 31 -1.25 10.67 -8.48
C LEU A 31 -0.26 9.50 -8.39
N GLU A 32 -0.68 8.30 -7.97
CA GLU A 32 0.21 7.13 -8.00
C GLU A 32 0.75 6.86 -9.40
N ARG A 33 -0.11 6.92 -10.41
CA ARG A 33 0.29 6.77 -11.81
C ARG A 33 1.26 7.88 -12.23
N LEU A 34 0.96 9.13 -11.88
CA LEU A 34 1.85 10.26 -12.16
C LEU A 34 3.25 10.02 -11.56
N MET A 35 3.32 9.59 -10.29
CA MET A 35 4.59 9.32 -9.61
C MET A 35 5.36 8.15 -10.25
N ALA A 36 4.67 7.13 -10.76
CA ALA A 36 5.28 5.96 -11.36
C ALA A 36 5.75 6.20 -12.81
N GLU A 37 4.96 6.92 -13.61
CA GLU A 37 5.17 7.05 -15.06
C GLU A 37 5.93 8.31 -15.46
N SER A 38 5.77 9.42 -14.73
CA SER A 38 6.44 10.67 -15.08
C SER A 38 7.95 10.59 -14.85
N ARG A 39 8.68 11.35 -15.66
CA ARG A 39 10.14 11.56 -15.56
C ARG A 39 10.47 13.05 -15.59
N ASP A 40 9.49 13.93 -15.36
CA ASP A 40 9.72 15.36 -15.18
C ASP A 40 9.86 15.67 -13.68
N PRO A 41 11.06 16.06 -13.20
CA PRO A 41 11.27 16.40 -11.79
C PRO A 41 10.29 17.45 -11.25
N ALA A 42 9.92 18.45 -12.06
CA ALA A 42 9.02 19.51 -11.63
C ALA A 42 7.58 19.01 -11.46
N GLU A 43 7.13 18.11 -12.34
CA GLU A 43 5.82 17.49 -12.23
C GLU A 43 5.74 16.53 -11.03
N LEU A 44 6.76 15.71 -10.83
CA LEU A 44 6.87 14.80 -9.70
C LEU A 44 6.91 15.57 -8.37
N LEU A 45 7.67 16.67 -8.31
CA LEU A 45 7.74 17.53 -7.13
C LEU A 45 6.37 18.15 -6.83
N TRP A 46 5.68 18.67 -7.85
CA TRP A 46 4.34 19.21 -7.70
C TRP A 46 3.36 18.18 -7.14
N GLY A 47 3.29 16.98 -7.73
CA GLY A 47 2.38 15.92 -7.29
C GLY A 47 2.65 15.50 -5.84
N TRP A 48 3.92 15.32 -5.49
CA TRP A 48 4.37 14.96 -4.14
C TRP A 48 4.05 16.05 -3.10
N GLN A 49 4.27 17.33 -3.43
CA GLN A 49 4.05 18.45 -2.53
C GLN A 49 2.56 18.72 -2.33
N GLU A 50 1.79 18.77 -3.41
CA GLU A 50 0.38 19.10 -3.33
C GLU A 50 -0.44 18.00 -2.66
N TRP A 51 -0.05 16.72 -2.84
CA TRP A 51 -0.64 15.63 -2.07
C TRP A 51 -0.48 15.86 -0.57
N ARG A 52 0.77 16.10 -0.12
CA ARG A 52 1.09 16.37 1.29
C ARG A 52 0.39 17.63 1.81
N ARG A 53 0.25 18.67 0.97
CA ARG A 53 -0.49 19.90 1.32
C ARG A 53 -1.99 19.63 1.49
N ALA A 54 -2.56 18.74 0.68
CA ALA A 54 -3.98 18.41 0.76
C ALA A 54 -4.32 17.54 1.97
N VAL A 55 -3.51 16.52 2.27
CA VAL A 55 -3.81 15.54 3.33
C VAL A 55 -3.15 15.85 4.67
N GLY A 56 -1.95 16.44 4.66
CA GLY A 56 -1.11 16.62 5.85
C GLY A 56 -1.67 17.62 6.85
N PRO A 57 -1.90 18.90 6.49
CA PRO A 57 -2.40 19.92 7.42
C PRO A 57 -3.73 19.56 8.10
N PRO A 58 -4.77 19.07 7.39
CA PRO A 58 -6.00 18.64 8.05
C PRO A 58 -5.77 17.45 8.99
N SER A 59 -4.97 16.47 8.57
CA SER A 59 -4.66 15.29 9.40
C SER A 59 -3.88 15.67 10.66
N ARG A 60 -2.95 16.64 10.57
CA ARG A 60 -2.17 17.15 11.70
C ARG A 60 -3.04 17.69 12.84
N LEU A 61 -4.23 18.23 12.53
CA LEU A 61 -5.16 18.74 13.55
C LEU A 61 -5.91 17.61 14.28
N LEU A 62 -6.10 16.47 13.63
CA LEU A 62 -6.90 15.35 14.14
C LEU A 62 -6.04 14.26 14.80
N TYR A 63 -4.85 14.01 14.25
CA TYR A 63 -4.00 12.89 14.62
C TYR A 63 -3.57 12.91 16.09
N PRO A 64 -3.12 14.04 16.70
CA PRO A 64 -2.76 14.06 18.11
C PRO A 64 -3.92 13.70 19.04
N ALA A 65 -5.14 14.15 18.72
CA ALA A 65 -6.33 13.82 19.50
C ALA A 65 -6.69 12.33 19.38
N ALA A 66 -6.52 11.74 18.18
CA ALA A 66 -6.71 10.31 17.98
C ALA A 66 -5.68 9.50 18.79
N VAL A 67 -4.40 9.87 18.74
CA VAL A 67 -3.33 9.21 19.52
C VAL A 67 -3.58 9.33 21.02
N ALA A 68 -3.99 10.49 21.52
CA ALA A 68 -4.31 10.67 22.94
C ALA A 68 -5.44 9.73 23.40
N LEU A 69 -6.51 9.60 22.61
CA LEU A 69 -7.62 8.69 22.92
C LEU A 69 -7.22 7.22 22.81
N MET A 70 -6.39 6.85 21.82
CA MET A 70 -5.85 5.50 21.69
C MET A 70 -4.96 5.13 22.88
N ASN A 71 -4.07 6.03 23.30
CA ASN A 71 -3.22 5.85 24.47
C ASN A 71 -4.04 5.74 25.76
N GLN A 72 -5.09 6.56 25.92
CA GLN A 72 -5.99 6.44 27.06
C GLN A 72 -6.66 5.05 27.09
N GLY A 73 -7.11 4.54 25.95
CA GLY A 73 -7.64 3.19 25.82
C GLY A 73 -6.61 2.12 26.21
N ALA A 74 -5.37 2.25 25.74
CA ALA A 74 -4.29 1.32 26.08
C ALA A 74 -3.94 1.33 27.58
N GLN A 75 -3.85 2.52 28.18
CA GLN A 75 -3.56 2.70 29.61
C GLN A 75 -4.65 2.12 30.51
N ASN A 76 -5.92 2.26 30.11
CA ASN A 76 -7.04 1.63 30.81
C ASN A 76 -6.98 0.09 30.78
N ASN A 77 -6.23 -0.50 29.86
CA ASN A 77 -6.00 -1.93 29.73
C ASN A 77 -4.62 -2.37 30.27
N GLY A 78 -3.90 -1.49 30.97
CA GLY A 78 -2.63 -1.83 31.63
C GLY A 78 -1.37 -1.68 30.77
N TYR A 79 -1.49 -1.15 29.54
CA TYR A 79 -0.33 -0.86 28.68
C TYR A 79 0.21 0.55 28.93
N SER A 80 1.48 0.82 28.56
CA SER A 80 2.06 2.16 28.63
C SER A 80 1.44 3.13 27.62
N ASP A 81 1.20 2.63 26.41
CA ASP A 81 0.73 3.37 25.24
C ASP A 81 0.15 2.40 24.20
N ILE A 82 -0.46 2.94 23.15
CA ILE A 82 -1.05 2.13 22.08
C ILE A 82 0.00 1.29 21.33
N GLY A 83 1.25 1.76 21.24
CA GLY A 83 2.34 1.03 20.60
C GLY A 83 2.72 -0.24 21.36
N ALA A 84 2.66 -0.22 22.69
CA ALA A 84 2.85 -1.42 23.51
C ALA A 84 1.78 -2.49 23.23
N CYS A 85 0.53 -2.07 23.07
CA CYS A 85 -0.57 -2.95 22.66
C CYS A 85 -0.30 -3.57 21.28
N TRP A 86 0.10 -2.77 20.28
CA TRP A 86 0.43 -3.30 18.94
C TRP A 86 1.63 -4.26 18.94
N ARG A 87 2.66 -3.98 19.73
CA ARG A 87 3.85 -4.85 19.80
C ARG A 87 3.52 -6.20 20.45
N GLU A 88 2.55 -6.26 21.36
CA GLU A 88 2.13 -7.52 22.00
C GLU A 88 1.47 -8.48 21.01
N GLU A 89 0.85 -8.01 19.92
CA GLU A 89 0.22 -8.88 18.90
C GLU A 89 1.20 -9.90 18.28
N LEU A 90 2.50 -9.60 18.30
CA LEU A 90 3.54 -10.50 17.80
C LEU A 90 4.12 -11.43 18.88
N GLU A 91 3.72 -11.26 20.14
CA GLU A 91 4.14 -12.05 21.31
C GLU A 91 5.67 -12.30 21.37
N THR A 92 6.45 -11.33 20.88
CA THR A 92 7.90 -11.44 20.71
C THR A 92 8.62 -10.59 21.75
N PRO A 93 9.25 -11.18 22.78
CA PRO A 93 10.03 -10.42 23.76
C PRO A 93 11.16 -9.65 23.10
N GLY A 94 11.33 -8.37 23.47
CA GLY A 94 12.39 -7.53 22.92
C GLY A 94 12.25 -7.22 21.42
N LEU A 95 11.02 -7.23 20.89
CA LEU A 95 10.71 -7.01 19.47
C LEU A 95 11.47 -5.83 18.84
N GLU A 96 11.60 -4.70 19.54
CA GLU A 96 12.32 -3.51 19.02
C GLU A 96 13.78 -3.84 18.67
N ARG A 97 14.47 -4.60 19.53
CA ARG A 97 15.84 -5.05 19.28
C ARG A 97 15.89 -6.06 18.13
N VAL A 98 14.93 -6.98 18.05
CA VAL A 98 14.86 -7.95 16.95
C VAL A 98 14.71 -7.23 15.60
N VAL A 99 13.84 -6.21 15.52
CA VAL A 99 13.66 -5.40 14.32
C VAL A 99 14.93 -4.61 13.99
N ASP A 100 15.58 -4.01 14.99
CA ASP A 100 16.85 -3.29 14.81
C ASP A 100 17.97 -4.22 14.31
N ASP A 101 18.11 -5.41 14.89
CA ASP A 101 19.09 -6.43 14.48
C ASP A 101 18.84 -6.90 13.03
N ILE A 102 17.57 -7.04 12.61
CA ILE A 102 17.21 -7.37 11.22
C ILE A 102 17.53 -6.20 10.28
N TYR A 103 17.24 -4.96 10.69
CA TYR A 103 17.54 -3.79 9.89
C TYR A 103 19.04 -3.70 9.59
N HIS A 104 19.91 -3.87 10.59
CA HIS A 104 21.36 -3.85 10.41
C HIS A 104 21.89 -4.97 9.50
N GLN A 105 21.19 -6.10 9.39
CA GLN A 105 21.54 -7.16 8.43
C GLN A 105 21.20 -6.76 6.98
N VAL A 106 20.14 -5.99 6.78
CA VAL A 106 19.68 -5.53 5.46
C VAL A 106 20.35 -4.22 5.03
N GLU A 107 20.77 -3.39 5.99
CA GLU A 107 21.34 -2.06 5.77
C GLU A 107 22.48 -2.05 4.74
N PRO A 108 23.49 -2.95 4.77
CA PRO A 108 24.56 -2.93 3.78
C PRO A 108 24.05 -3.09 2.34
N LEU A 109 23.05 -3.94 2.12
CA LEU A 109 22.41 -4.12 0.81
C LEU A 109 21.62 -2.86 0.43
N TYR A 110 20.86 -2.29 1.36
CA TYR A 110 20.08 -1.08 1.12
C TYR A 110 20.97 0.11 0.76
N VAL A 111 22.10 0.31 1.46
CA VAL A 111 23.04 1.39 1.19
C VAL A 111 23.65 1.27 -0.21
N LEU A 112 24.00 0.05 -0.63
CA LEU A 112 24.49 -0.21 -1.99
C LEU A 112 23.41 0.08 -3.04
N LEU A 113 22.19 -0.42 -2.83
CA LEU A 113 21.05 -0.18 -3.71
C LEU A 113 20.76 1.33 -3.82
N HIS A 114 20.67 2.03 -2.70
CA HIS A 114 20.48 3.47 -2.63
C HIS A 114 21.58 4.22 -3.41
N ALA A 115 22.84 3.83 -3.28
CA ALA A 115 23.94 4.45 -4.01
C ALA A 115 23.83 4.24 -5.54
N VAL A 116 23.48 3.03 -5.99
CA VAL A 116 23.27 2.74 -7.42
C VAL A 116 22.10 3.52 -7.98
N VAL A 117 20.98 3.55 -7.26
CA VAL A 117 19.77 4.30 -7.65
C VAL A 117 20.09 5.80 -7.73
N ARG A 118 20.75 6.36 -6.71
CA ARG A 118 21.19 7.76 -6.72
C ARG A 118 22.08 8.05 -7.94
N PHE A 119 23.07 7.19 -8.20
CA PHE A 119 23.96 7.34 -9.36
C PHE A 119 23.18 7.38 -10.68
N ARG A 120 22.21 6.49 -10.88
CA ARG A 120 21.36 6.49 -12.09
C ARG A 120 20.48 7.72 -12.20
N LEU A 121 19.91 8.18 -11.08
CA LEU A 121 19.10 9.39 -11.05
C LEU A 121 19.94 10.65 -11.34
N VAL A 122 21.20 10.71 -10.86
CA VAL A 122 22.15 11.77 -11.21
C VAL A 122 22.44 11.77 -12.72
N GLN A 123 22.61 10.60 -13.33
CA GLN A 123 22.81 10.48 -14.79
C GLN A 123 21.59 10.99 -15.59
N LEU A 124 20.39 10.74 -15.09
CA LEU A 124 19.15 11.13 -15.76
C LEU A 124 18.80 12.61 -15.56
N TYR A 125 18.84 13.10 -14.32
CA TYR A 125 18.35 14.43 -13.94
C TYR A 125 19.45 15.47 -13.73
N GLY A 126 20.72 15.05 -13.68
CA GLY A 126 21.85 15.93 -13.42
C GLY A 126 22.06 16.22 -11.93
N GLN A 127 23.26 16.72 -11.61
CA GLN A 127 23.74 16.93 -10.24
C GLN A 127 23.01 18.06 -9.50
N GLU A 128 22.42 19.00 -10.24
CA GLU A 128 21.63 20.11 -9.65
C GLU A 128 20.29 19.63 -9.10
N THR A 129 19.70 18.59 -9.71
CA THR A 129 18.43 18.01 -9.24
C THR A 129 18.67 16.90 -8.22
N VAL A 130 19.69 16.06 -8.42
CA VAL A 130 20.03 14.98 -7.49
C VAL A 130 21.49 15.14 -7.05
N PRO A 131 21.75 15.44 -5.77
CA PRO A 131 23.11 15.53 -5.26
C PRO A 131 23.85 14.18 -5.43
N PRO A 132 25.10 14.16 -5.96
CA PRO A 132 25.89 12.93 -6.09
C PRO A 132 26.19 12.27 -4.74
N THR A 133 26.24 13.10 -3.69
CA THR A 133 26.44 12.72 -2.29
C THR A 133 25.27 13.22 -1.47
N GLY A 134 24.71 12.37 -0.62
CA GLY A 134 23.57 12.71 0.24
C GLY A 134 22.28 11.93 -0.09
N PRO A 135 21.15 12.35 0.50
CA PRO A 135 19.85 11.72 0.30
C PRO A 135 19.30 11.94 -1.12
N ILE A 136 18.51 10.98 -1.61
CA ILE A 136 17.75 11.13 -2.85
C ILE A 136 16.49 11.98 -2.57
N PRO A 137 16.12 12.94 -3.44
CA PRO A 137 14.83 13.63 -3.31
C PRO A 137 13.66 12.64 -3.38
N ALA A 138 12.80 12.64 -2.34
CA ALA A 138 11.78 11.61 -2.13
C ALA A 138 10.72 11.50 -3.26
N HIS A 139 10.54 12.55 -4.06
CA HIS A 139 9.58 12.57 -5.17
C HIS A 139 10.10 11.87 -6.44
N LEU A 140 11.37 11.48 -6.49
CA LEU A 140 12.00 10.91 -7.70
C LEU A 140 12.08 9.37 -7.69
N LEU A 141 11.43 8.72 -6.73
CA LEU A 141 11.56 7.29 -6.47
C LEU A 141 10.41 6.44 -7.02
N GLY A 142 9.62 6.97 -7.95
CA GLY A 142 8.60 6.20 -8.66
C GLY A 142 7.33 5.89 -7.85
N ASN A 143 7.22 6.40 -6.62
CA ASN A 143 6.12 6.16 -5.70
C ASN A 143 5.90 7.38 -4.79
N MET A 144 4.65 7.64 -4.38
CA MET A 144 4.26 8.81 -3.57
C MET A 144 4.99 8.91 -2.22
N TRP A 145 5.34 7.77 -1.63
CA TRP A 145 6.01 7.65 -0.34
C TRP A 145 7.42 7.06 -0.45
N ALA A 146 7.91 6.85 -1.67
CA ALA A 146 9.20 6.21 -1.93
C ALA A 146 9.37 4.82 -1.28
N GLN A 147 8.27 4.12 -0.99
CA GLN A 147 8.30 2.81 -0.34
C GLN A 147 8.56 1.65 -1.32
N ASN A 148 8.36 1.88 -2.62
CA ASN A 148 8.61 0.92 -3.68
C ASN A 148 9.24 1.65 -4.88
N TRP A 149 10.39 1.16 -5.36
CA TRP A 149 11.17 1.76 -6.45
C TRP A 149 11.08 0.97 -7.77
N GLU A 150 10.16 0.02 -7.87
CA GLU A 150 9.97 -0.84 -9.05
C GLU A 150 9.71 -0.04 -10.33
N ALA A 151 9.01 1.09 -10.21
CA ALA A 151 8.75 1.99 -11.34
C ALA A 151 10.03 2.59 -11.97
N LEU A 152 11.20 2.41 -11.34
CA LEU A 152 12.51 2.81 -11.85
C LEU A 152 13.30 1.66 -12.49
N LEU A 153 12.76 0.44 -12.58
CA LEU A 153 13.52 -0.73 -13.06
C LEU A 153 14.09 -0.54 -14.47
N ASP A 154 13.37 0.17 -15.34
CA ASP A 154 13.81 0.53 -16.69
C ASP A 154 15.09 1.39 -16.68
N LEU A 155 15.20 2.28 -15.69
CA LEU A 155 16.37 3.13 -15.47
C LEU A 155 17.52 2.37 -14.78
N LEU A 156 17.20 1.52 -13.80
CA LEU A 156 18.21 0.84 -12.99
C LEU A 156 18.91 -0.27 -13.76
N VAL A 157 18.19 -0.95 -14.67
CA VAL A 157 18.70 -2.07 -15.45
C VAL A 157 18.49 -1.81 -16.95
N PRO A 158 19.35 -1.00 -17.60
CA PRO A 158 19.24 -0.72 -19.02
C PRO A 158 19.28 -2.00 -19.87
N GLY A 159 18.33 -2.13 -20.80
CA GLY A 159 18.22 -3.30 -21.67
C GLY A 159 17.52 -4.50 -21.02
N LEU A 160 16.98 -4.36 -19.80
CA LEU A 160 16.11 -5.36 -19.20
C LEU A 160 14.88 -5.54 -20.08
N LYS A 161 14.81 -6.66 -20.79
CA LYS A 161 13.60 -7.09 -21.50
C LYS A 161 12.61 -7.64 -20.48
N THR A 162 11.89 -6.76 -19.78
CA THR A 162 10.74 -7.19 -19.00
C THR A 162 9.59 -7.51 -19.96
N THR A 163 8.89 -8.61 -19.68
CA THR A 163 7.60 -8.84 -20.35
C THR A 163 6.65 -7.79 -19.78
N ASN A 164 6.13 -6.91 -20.64
CA ASN A 164 5.10 -5.98 -20.22
C ASN A 164 3.78 -6.73 -20.03
N VAL A 165 3.61 -7.32 -18.85
CA VAL A 165 2.44 -8.12 -18.48
C VAL A 165 1.17 -7.29 -18.61
N THR A 166 1.19 -6.03 -18.20
CA THR A 166 0.09 -5.06 -18.42
C THR A 166 -0.38 -5.03 -19.87
N ALA A 167 0.54 -4.82 -20.81
CA ALA A 167 0.21 -4.76 -22.23
C ALA A 167 -0.30 -6.11 -22.75
N ALA A 168 0.27 -7.22 -22.28
CA ALA A 168 -0.17 -8.56 -22.65
C ALA A 168 -1.59 -8.88 -22.16
N LEU A 169 -1.93 -8.51 -20.91
CA LEU A 169 -3.27 -8.68 -20.34
C LEU A 169 -4.31 -7.87 -21.11
N ARG A 170 -3.99 -6.60 -21.42
CA ARG A 170 -4.86 -5.75 -22.25
C ARG A 170 -5.06 -6.33 -23.64
N ALA A 171 -4.00 -6.77 -24.29
CA ALA A 171 -4.08 -7.39 -25.63
C ALA A 171 -4.92 -8.67 -25.64
N ARG A 172 -5.00 -9.37 -24.51
CA ARG A 172 -5.83 -10.57 -24.32
C ARG A 172 -7.22 -10.29 -23.74
N ASN A 173 -7.59 -9.03 -23.55
CA ASN A 173 -8.86 -8.61 -22.93
C ASN A 173 -9.15 -9.28 -21.58
N TYR A 174 -8.13 -9.43 -20.73
CA TYR A 174 -8.31 -9.95 -19.37
C TYR A 174 -9.21 -9.04 -18.54
N SER A 175 -10.23 -9.60 -17.92
CA SER A 175 -11.04 -8.93 -16.90
C SER A 175 -10.36 -9.01 -15.53
N THR A 176 -10.86 -8.21 -14.58
CA THR A 176 -10.41 -8.27 -13.19
C THR A 176 -10.77 -9.61 -12.53
N PHE A 177 -11.93 -10.18 -12.90
CA PHE A 177 -12.37 -11.50 -12.44
C PHE A 177 -11.46 -12.61 -12.96
N ASP A 178 -10.99 -12.53 -14.21
CA ASP A 178 -10.01 -13.50 -14.74
C ASP A 178 -8.72 -13.49 -13.91
N MET A 179 -8.27 -12.31 -13.48
CA MET A 179 -7.09 -12.18 -12.62
C MET A 179 -7.30 -12.86 -11.26
N VAL A 180 -8.47 -12.67 -10.63
CA VAL A 180 -8.79 -13.32 -9.35
C VAL A 180 -8.95 -14.84 -9.51
N HIS A 181 -9.54 -15.31 -10.61
CA HIS A 181 -9.64 -16.74 -10.91
C HIS A 181 -8.26 -17.37 -11.11
N HIS A 182 -7.35 -16.71 -11.83
CA HIS A 182 -5.99 -17.23 -11.95
C HIS A 182 -5.22 -17.27 -10.63
N ALA A 183 -5.49 -16.33 -9.71
CA ALA A 183 -4.96 -16.42 -8.37
C ALA A 183 -5.52 -17.66 -7.64
N GLU A 184 -6.83 -17.91 -7.73
CA GLU A 184 -7.47 -19.13 -7.19
C GLU A 184 -6.89 -20.41 -7.81
N ASP A 185 -6.67 -20.46 -9.13
CA ASP A 185 -6.06 -21.59 -9.84
C ASP A 185 -4.64 -21.90 -9.31
N PHE A 186 -3.80 -20.88 -9.15
CA PHE A 186 -2.47 -21.05 -8.58
C PHE A 186 -2.55 -21.72 -7.21
N TYR A 187 -3.44 -21.20 -6.38
CA TYR A 187 -3.60 -21.67 -5.01
C TYR A 187 -4.21 -23.06 -4.91
N THR A 188 -5.18 -23.40 -5.75
CA THR A 188 -5.76 -24.75 -5.82
C THR A 188 -4.79 -25.77 -6.41
N SER A 189 -3.90 -25.35 -7.31
CA SER A 189 -2.82 -26.21 -7.83
C SER A 189 -1.84 -26.68 -6.75
N LEU A 190 -1.73 -25.93 -5.63
CA LEU A 190 -0.96 -26.30 -4.45
C LEU A 190 -1.74 -27.23 -3.48
N GLY A 191 -2.93 -27.68 -3.85
CA GLY A 191 -3.76 -28.58 -3.04
C GLY A 191 -4.59 -27.87 -1.97
N LEU A 192 -4.81 -26.57 -2.09
CA LEU A 192 -5.59 -25.78 -1.13
C LEU A 192 -7.01 -25.54 -1.66
N GLU A 193 -7.97 -25.28 -0.77
CA GLU A 193 -9.40 -25.15 -1.12
C GLU A 193 -9.69 -23.91 -2.01
N PRO A 194 -10.63 -24.00 -2.96
CA PRO A 194 -11.07 -22.85 -3.76
C PRO A 194 -11.83 -21.82 -2.90
N MET A 195 -12.05 -20.64 -3.46
CA MET A 195 -12.84 -19.59 -2.83
C MET A 195 -14.31 -19.99 -2.70
N THR A 196 -14.98 -19.47 -1.66
CA THR A 196 -16.37 -19.82 -1.38
C THR A 196 -17.33 -19.16 -2.38
N ARG A 197 -18.54 -19.71 -2.51
CA ARG A 197 -19.62 -19.04 -3.26
C ARG A 197 -19.96 -17.65 -2.70
N SER A 198 -19.82 -17.46 -1.38
CA SER A 198 -20.01 -16.16 -0.73
C SER A 198 -19.00 -15.14 -1.24
N PHE A 199 -17.72 -15.55 -1.35
CA PHE A 199 -16.64 -14.71 -1.84
C PHE A 199 -16.96 -14.11 -3.21
N TRP A 200 -17.29 -14.95 -4.19
CA TRP A 200 -17.58 -14.51 -5.56
C TRP A 200 -18.85 -13.65 -5.65
N LYS A 201 -19.82 -13.89 -4.77
CA LYS A 201 -21.10 -13.16 -4.75
C LYS A 201 -21.01 -11.79 -4.08
N HIS A 202 -20.19 -11.66 -3.03
CA HIS A 202 -20.20 -10.50 -2.14
C HIS A 202 -18.92 -9.66 -2.15
N SER A 203 -17.87 -10.12 -2.84
CA SER A 203 -16.65 -9.32 -3.03
C SER A 203 -16.86 -8.17 -4.01
N GLN A 204 -16.21 -7.05 -3.73
CA GLN A 204 -16.10 -5.92 -4.64
C GLN A 204 -14.72 -5.98 -5.30
N ILE A 205 -14.65 -6.66 -6.44
CA ILE A 205 -13.43 -6.86 -7.26
C ILE A 205 -13.26 -5.71 -8.26
N GLU A 206 -14.37 -5.16 -8.73
CA GLU A 206 -14.40 -4.02 -9.64
C GLU A 206 -14.95 -2.77 -8.95
N ARG A 207 -14.58 -1.62 -9.49
CA ARG A 207 -15.10 -0.35 -9.01
C ARG A 207 -16.58 -0.20 -9.41
N PRO A 208 -17.51 0.01 -8.46
CA PRO A 208 -18.90 0.30 -8.78
C PRO A 208 -19.04 1.68 -9.43
N ASP A 209 -19.91 1.80 -10.42
CA ASP A 209 -20.25 3.09 -11.03
C ASP A 209 -20.78 4.08 -9.97
N GLY A 210 -20.24 5.30 -9.97
CA GLY A 210 -20.70 6.40 -9.12
C GLY A 210 -20.28 6.36 -7.65
N ASN A 211 -19.56 5.34 -7.18
CA ASN A 211 -19.14 5.25 -5.77
C ASN A 211 -17.67 5.63 -5.53
N ASN A 212 -17.42 6.35 -4.43
CA ASN A 212 -16.09 6.76 -3.94
C ASN A 212 -15.60 5.80 -2.84
N GLY A 213 -15.67 4.49 -3.10
CA GLY A 213 -15.12 3.48 -2.19
C GLY A 213 -13.60 3.55 -2.09
N THR A 214 -13.04 2.99 -1.01
CA THR A 214 -11.58 2.91 -0.81
C THR A 214 -10.93 2.10 -1.93
N CYS A 215 -9.89 2.64 -2.58
CA CYS A 215 -9.16 1.95 -3.64
C CYS A 215 -8.13 0.93 -3.10
N HIS A 216 -7.71 1.12 -1.86
CA HIS A 216 -6.73 0.26 -1.20
C HIS A 216 -7.26 -1.17 -1.01
N GLY A 217 -6.56 -2.15 -1.59
CA GLY A 217 -6.96 -3.56 -1.53
C GLY A 217 -7.01 -4.08 -0.09
N THR A 218 -8.16 -4.65 0.28
CA THR A 218 -8.40 -5.19 1.63
C THR A 218 -9.09 -6.55 1.54
N ALA A 219 -8.57 -7.51 2.31
CA ALA A 219 -9.22 -8.79 2.57
C ALA A 219 -9.99 -8.72 3.89
N ALA A 220 -11.23 -9.20 3.92
CA ALA A 220 -12.07 -9.16 5.11
C ALA A 220 -12.64 -10.56 5.44
N ASN A 221 -12.51 -10.95 6.72
CA ASN A 221 -13.31 -12.00 7.33
C ASN A 221 -14.55 -11.35 7.96
N MET A 222 -15.75 -11.77 7.54
CA MET A 222 -17.01 -11.21 8.04
C MET A 222 -17.50 -11.83 9.35
N TYR A 223 -16.68 -12.69 9.97
CA TYR A 223 -16.98 -13.43 11.20
C TYR A 223 -18.26 -14.30 11.08
N GLN A 224 -18.53 -14.78 9.87
CA GLN A 224 -19.55 -15.79 9.60
C GLN A 224 -18.89 -16.95 8.84
N PRO A 225 -19.24 -18.22 9.16
CA PRO A 225 -18.64 -19.37 8.51
C PRO A 225 -18.72 -19.28 6.99
N GLY A 226 -17.57 -19.27 6.32
CA GLY A 226 -17.48 -19.23 4.86
C GLY A 226 -17.71 -17.87 4.20
N ASP A 227 -17.90 -16.78 4.96
CA ASP A 227 -18.08 -15.42 4.42
C ASP A 227 -16.79 -14.59 4.52
N TYR A 228 -16.01 -14.67 3.44
CA TYR A 228 -14.80 -13.88 3.24
C TYR A 228 -14.95 -13.06 1.97
N ARG A 229 -14.40 -11.85 1.98
CA ARG A 229 -14.61 -10.88 0.90
C ARG A 229 -13.32 -10.17 0.55
N LEU A 230 -13.16 -9.88 -0.73
CA LEU A 230 -12.19 -8.93 -1.24
C LEU A 230 -12.88 -7.59 -1.47
N HIS A 231 -12.30 -6.52 -0.94
CA HIS A 231 -12.64 -5.15 -1.29
C HIS A 231 -11.41 -4.51 -1.93
N GLN A 232 -11.34 -4.57 -3.25
CA GLN A 232 -10.25 -3.99 -4.03
C GLN A 232 -10.86 -3.42 -5.30
N ASN A 233 -10.72 -2.12 -5.54
CA ASN A 233 -11.15 -1.52 -6.79
C ASN A 233 -10.05 -1.75 -7.83
N ILE A 234 -9.99 -2.97 -8.40
CA ILE A 234 -9.04 -3.27 -9.48
C ILE A 234 -9.46 -2.43 -10.69
N THR A 235 -8.78 -1.29 -10.88
CA THR A 235 -9.06 -0.35 -11.97
C THR A 235 -8.07 -0.48 -13.10
N CYS A 236 -7.06 -1.34 -12.96
CA CYS A 236 -5.99 -1.51 -13.93
C CYS A 236 -5.68 -2.99 -14.16
N THR A 237 -5.62 -3.37 -15.44
CA THR A 237 -4.95 -4.58 -15.93
C THR A 237 -3.43 -4.40 -15.91
N THR A 238 -2.85 -3.97 -14.77
CA THR A 238 -1.41 -3.75 -14.62
C THR A 238 -0.76 -4.84 -13.77
N THR A 239 0.55 -5.07 -13.95
CA THR A 239 1.34 -5.99 -13.11
C THR A 239 1.22 -5.66 -11.63
N VAL A 240 1.21 -4.36 -11.27
CA VAL A 240 1.00 -3.88 -9.89
C VAL A 240 -0.33 -4.35 -9.30
N CYS A 241 -1.39 -4.49 -10.11
CA CYS A 241 -2.67 -5.04 -9.64
C CYS A 241 -2.61 -6.56 -9.43
N LEU A 242 -1.90 -7.30 -10.29
CA LEU A 242 -1.63 -8.73 -10.05
C LEU A 242 -0.82 -8.93 -8.77
N ASP A 243 0.28 -8.19 -8.61
CA ASP A 243 1.18 -8.29 -7.47
C ASP A 243 0.58 -7.75 -6.18
N THR A 244 -0.51 -6.98 -6.22
CA THR A 244 -1.30 -6.62 -5.03
C THR A 244 -2.39 -7.66 -4.73
N THR A 245 -3.04 -8.26 -5.74
CA THR A 245 -3.99 -9.36 -5.49
C THR A 245 -3.30 -10.58 -4.87
N HIS A 246 -2.08 -10.91 -5.31
CA HIS A 246 -1.33 -12.07 -4.85
C HIS A 246 -1.02 -12.08 -3.34
N PRO A 247 -0.57 -11.00 -2.67
CA PRO A 247 -0.33 -10.95 -1.23
C PRO A 247 -1.60 -10.80 -0.38
N HIS A 248 -2.75 -10.44 -0.95
CA HIS A 248 -4.02 -10.38 -0.23
C HIS A 248 -4.77 -11.72 -0.21
N ALA A 249 -4.58 -12.58 -1.22
CA ALA A 249 -5.15 -13.92 -1.25
C ALA A 249 -4.69 -14.83 -0.08
N PRO A 250 -3.41 -14.81 0.38
CA PRO A 250 -2.96 -15.45 1.60
C PRO A 250 -3.71 -15.00 2.84
N SER A 251 -4.09 -13.73 2.95
CA SER A 251 -4.88 -13.24 4.09
C SER A 251 -6.29 -13.85 4.10
N ILE A 252 -6.99 -13.86 2.96
CA ILE A 252 -8.31 -14.51 2.81
C ILE A 252 -8.21 -16.00 3.19
N ARG A 253 -7.15 -16.65 2.71
CA ARG A 253 -6.90 -18.07 2.93
C ARG A 253 -6.48 -18.39 4.35
N HIS A 254 -5.70 -17.52 4.99
CA HIS A 254 -5.40 -17.60 6.41
C HIS A 254 -6.69 -17.58 7.24
N TYR A 255 -7.66 -16.76 6.87
CA TYR A 255 -8.98 -16.79 7.54
C TYR A 255 -9.75 -18.08 7.27
N GLN A 256 -9.74 -18.61 6.04
CA GLN A 256 -10.36 -19.91 5.72
C GLN A 256 -9.75 -21.08 6.49
N VAL A 257 -8.43 -21.08 6.68
CA VAL A 257 -7.72 -22.14 7.43
C VAL A 257 -7.91 -21.96 8.96
N LYS A 258 -7.97 -20.72 9.46
CA LYS A 258 -8.17 -20.41 10.88
C LYS A 258 -9.61 -20.57 11.38
N ASP A 259 -10.60 -20.78 10.52
CA ASP A 259 -11.95 -21.19 10.97
C ASP A 259 -11.93 -22.57 11.70
N CYS A 260 -10.80 -23.29 11.70
CA CYS A 260 -10.55 -24.44 12.57
C CYS A 260 -9.88 -24.12 13.92
N ASN A 261 -9.36 -22.91 14.18
CA ASN A 261 -8.93 -22.43 15.50
C ASN A 261 -8.57 -20.92 15.52
N ALA A 262 -9.32 -20.17 16.31
CA ALA A 262 -9.04 -18.86 16.91
C ALA A 262 -8.75 -17.62 16.01
N THR A 263 -9.63 -16.65 16.24
CA THR A 263 -9.74 -15.23 15.85
C THR A 263 -8.49 -14.38 16.14
N LEU A 264 -8.41 -13.18 15.52
CA LEU A 264 -7.46 -12.07 15.71
C LEU A 264 -6.15 -12.14 14.90
N VAL A 265 -6.16 -11.61 13.66
CA VAL A 265 -5.05 -10.84 13.06
C VAL A 265 -5.62 -9.99 11.91
N THR A 266 -6.14 -8.78 12.19
CA THR A 266 -6.43 -7.81 11.11
C THR A 266 -6.54 -6.38 11.63
N SER A 267 -5.41 -5.67 11.74
CA SER A 267 -5.41 -4.19 11.79
C SER A 267 -4.13 -3.53 11.25
N ILE A 268 -3.08 -4.30 10.92
CA ILE A 268 -1.74 -3.73 10.72
C ILE A 268 -1.57 -2.95 9.41
N LYS A 269 -2.33 -3.23 8.34
CA LYS A 269 -2.07 -2.59 7.03
C LYS A 269 -2.62 -1.16 6.89
N LEU A 270 -3.71 -0.82 7.60
CA LEU A 270 -4.33 0.52 7.54
C LEU A 270 -3.65 1.56 8.43
N GLN A 271 -2.87 1.14 9.43
CA GLN A 271 -2.16 2.04 10.34
C GLN A 271 -0.75 2.38 9.86
N LEU A 272 -0.09 1.50 9.09
CA LEU A 272 1.25 1.75 8.56
C LEU A 272 1.29 2.91 7.54
N ASP A 273 0.27 3.07 6.70
CA ASP A 273 0.21 4.17 5.71
C ASP A 273 -0.03 5.55 6.35
N LEU A 274 -0.53 5.59 7.60
CA LEU A 274 -0.68 6.82 8.38
C LEU A 274 0.58 7.17 9.21
N VAL A 275 1.54 6.24 9.32
CA VAL A 275 2.73 6.37 10.17
C VAL A 275 4.01 6.67 9.38
N THR A 276 3.99 6.61 8.04
CA THR A 276 5.01 7.24 7.20
C THR A 276 4.83 8.76 7.18
N PHE A 277 5.54 9.43 8.09
CA PHE A 277 5.65 10.89 8.22
C PHE A 277 6.14 11.60 6.96
#